data_AF-A0A1X7KJD0-F1
#
_entry.id   AF-A0A1X7KJD0-F1
#
_cell.length_a   1.000
_cell.length_b   1.000
_cell.length_c   1.000
_cell.angle_alpha   90.00
_cell.angle_beta   90.00
_cell.angle_gamma   90.00
#
_symmetry.space_group_name_H-M   'P 1'
#
loop_
_entity.id
_entity.type
_entity.pdbx_description
1 polymer ?
#
loop_
_entity_poly.entity_id
_entity_poly.type
_entity_poly.pdbx_seq_one_letter_code
_entity_poly.pdbx_strand_id
1 'polypeptide(L)'
;MSQRIFSASDFQEPSVRGSRSGGGSVVARVVSSLIGLILTVPALLMVIAGGGRAYQQILQEARTDADIGAILLAVAGLVLLIVVVLSGLLSAAGPLVGGVIVTAAGLAFLLDPSLVEQASRALPGFGRTGVITLSLWCQSGLLLAVGVTLLASALARVIASRSGAARSRGVRAVVSIIVAVVATMGGLALLVVGSTALLRSAGSYGARSLDTPSLLILLGGCLVLGGVALTAAWSSVGTAIIGTIVLLAGLAGFLPAVSTAAFRAVAPLSSDAAGGASSVLTIGFVAAIGVTLIGVAASCARARRAVR
;
A
#
# COMPACT_ATOMS: atom_id res chain seq x y z
N MET A 1 47.74 -26.36 40.62
CA MET A 1 46.84 -27.03 39.66
C MET A 1 45.46 -27.10 40.28
N SER A 2 44.51 -26.29 39.80
CA SER A 2 43.15 -26.19 40.36
C SER A 2 42.21 -27.07 39.53
N GLN A 3 41.71 -28.16 40.12
CA GLN A 3 40.69 -29.01 39.52
C GLN A 3 39.33 -28.30 39.62
N ARG A 4 38.81 -27.83 38.48
CA ARG A 4 37.40 -27.42 38.38
C ARG A 4 36.55 -28.68 38.37
N ILE A 5 35.85 -28.90 39.47
CA ILE A 5 34.81 -29.93 39.59
C ILE A 5 33.63 -29.43 38.77
N PHE A 6 33.39 -30.04 37.61
CA PHE A 6 32.17 -29.82 36.84
C PHE A 6 31.00 -30.37 37.65
N SER A 7 30.09 -29.48 38.05
CA SER A 7 28.89 -29.85 38.79
C SER A 7 27.89 -30.50 37.85
N ALA A 8 27.27 -31.61 38.26
CA ALA A 8 26.24 -32.30 37.49
C ALA A 8 25.01 -31.42 37.16
N SER A 9 24.89 -30.25 37.79
CA SER A 9 23.91 -29.21 37.44
C SER A 9 24.19 -28.51 36.10
N ASP A 10 25.44 -28.53 35.60
CA ASP A 10 25.80 -27.91 34.32
C ASP A 10 25.34 -28.74 33.11
N PHE A 11 24.93 -29.99 33.35
CA PHE A 11 24.31 -30.87 32.35
C PHE A 11 22.78 -30.89 32.42
N GLN A 12 22.16 -30.04 33.25
CA GLN A 12 20.75 -29.73 33.06
C GLN A 12 20.66 -28.84 31.82
N GLU A 13 20.66 -29.48 30.65
CA GLU A 13 20.19 -28.88 29.41
C GLU A 13 18.93 -28.10 29.75
N PRO A 14 18.92 -26.76 29.57
CA PRO A 14 17.71 -26.00 29.80
C PRO A 14 16.67 -26.63 28.89
N SER A 15 15.66 -27.25 29.50
CA SER A 15 14.57 -27.94 28.80
C SER A 15 14.21 -27.08 27.62
N VAL A 16 14.58 -27.58 26.42
CA VAL A 16 14.47 -26.87 25.15
C VAL A 16 13.13 -26.19 25.19
N ARG A 17 13.14 -24.88 25.47
CA ARG A 17 11.93 -24.12 25.78
C ARG A 17 11.01 -24.43 24.63
N GLY A 18 10.00 -25.24 24.94
CA GLY A 18 9.21 -25.93 23.94
C GLY A 18 8.92 -24.91 22.86
N SER A 19 9.36 -25.23 21.65
CA SER A 19 9.18 -24.42 20.45
C SER A 19 7.69 -24.12 20.34
N ARG A 20 7.26 -23.08 21.05
CA ARG A 20 6.11 -22.25 20.75
C ARG A 20 6.54 -21.49 19.51
N SER A 21 6.82 -22.25 18.44
CA SER A 21 6.80 -21.76 17.11
C SER A 21 5.49 -20.98 17.05
N GLY A 22 5.60 -19.70 16.72
CA GLY A 22 4.48 -18.77 16.59
C GLY A 22 3.58 -19.15 15.41
N GLY A 23 3.22 -20.42 15.31
CA GLY A 23 2.19 -20.96 14.46
C GLY A 23 0.86 -20.60 15.06
N GLY A 24 0.38 -19.39 14.73
CA GLY A 24 -1.06 -19.18 14.71
C GLY A 24 -1.71 -20.39 14.01
N SER A 25 -2.79 -20.90 14.60
CA SER A 25 -3.46 -22.11 14.16
C SER A 25 -3.61 -22.14 12.64
N VAL A 26 -3.48 -23.31 12.02
CA VAL A 26 -3.68 -23.48 10.56
C VAL A 26 -4.97 -22.79 10.13
N VAL A 27 -6.02 -22.91 10.94
CA VAL A 27 -7.31 -22.21 10.81
C VAL A 27 -7.14 -20.70 10.68
N ALA A 28 -6.39 -20.03 11.56
CA ALA A 28 -6.16 -18.58 11.48
C ALA A 28 -5.42 -18.16 10.19
N ARG A 29 -4.54 -19.02 9.67
CA ARG A 29 -3.85 -18.77 8.40
C ARG A 29 -4.79 -18.90 7.21
N VAL A 30 -5.61 -19.96 7.18
CA VAL A 30 -6.61 -20.20 6.14
C VAL A 30 -7.65 -19.08 6.15
N VAL A 31 -8.20 -18.74 7.31
CA VAL A 31 -9.18 -17.64 7.45
C VAL A 31 -8.60 -16.31 7.01
N SER A 32 -7.38 -15.96 7.44
CA SER A 32 -6.72 -14.73 6.98
C SER A 32 -6.44 -14.73 5.48
N SER A 33 -6.02 -15.88 4.92
CA SER A 33 -5.82 -16.03 3.47
C SER A 33 -7.12 -15.84 2.70
N LEU A 34 -8.23 -16.41 3.18
CA LEU A 34 -9.55 -16.25 2.57
C LEU A 34 -10.04 -14.82 2.67
N ILE A 35 -9.84 -14.15 3.81
CA ILE A 35 -10.15 -12.72 3.97
C ILE A 35 -9.34 -11.88 2.97
N GLY A 36 -8.04 -12.12 2.86
CA GLY A 36 -7.19 -11.44 1.89
C GLY A 36 -7.62 -11.71 0.45
N LEU A 37 -7.91 -12.95 0.09
CA LEU A 37 -8.35 -13.34 -1.24
C LEU A 37 -9.69 -12.70 -1.61
N ILE A 38 -10.68 -12.80 -0.72
CA ILE A 38 -12.07 -12.42 -1.01
C ILE A 38 -12.29 -10.92 -0.87
N LEU A 39 -11.69 -10.25 0.14
CA LEU A 39 -11.98 -8.84 0.42
C LEU A 39 -11.06 -7.86 -0.30
N THR A 40 -9.84 -8.24 -0.70
CA THR A 40 -8.91 -7.27 -1.33
C THR A 40 -9.46 -6.71 -2.63
N VAL A 41 -10.02 -7.58 -3.49
CA VAL A 41 -10.55 -7.15 -4.79
C VAL A 41 -11.77 -6.23 -4.62
N PRO A 42 -12.84 -6.58 -3.87
CA PRO A 42 -13.95 -5.67 -3.61
C PRO A 42 -13.53 -4.37 -2.92
N ALA A 43 -12.58 -4.43 -1.97
CA ALA A 43 -12.08 -3.24 -1.28
C ALA A 43 -11.48 -2.24 -2.26
N LEU A 44 -10.54 -2.69 -3.10
CA LEU A 44 -9.91 -1.83 -4.11
C LEU A 44 -10.90 -1.36 -5.16
N LEU A 45 -11.81 -2.23 -5.59
CA LEU A 45 -12.86 -1.87 -6.53
C LEU A 45 -13.76 -0.74 -5.97
N MET A 46 -14.17 -0.80 -4.71
CA MET A 46 -14.94 0.29 -4.08
C MET A 46 -14.14 1.59 -3.99
N VAL A 47 -12.84 1.53 -3.64
CA VAL A 47 -11.96 2.71 -3.64
C VAL A 47 -11.85 3.32 -5.03
N ILE A 48 -11.62 2.49 -6.06
CA ILE A 48 -11.51 2.92 -7.46
C ILE A 48 -12.82 3.53 -7.95
N ALA A 49 -13.97 2.93 -7.64
CA ALA A 49 -15.27 3.43 -8.03
C ALA A 49 -15.61 4.76 -7.35
N GLY A 50 -15.38 4.88 -6.03
CA GLY A 50 -15.59 6.11 -5.28
C GLY A 50 -14.65 7.24 -5.73
N GLY A 51 -13.35 6.92 -5.85
CA GLY A 51 -12.34 7.84 -6.38
C GLY A 51 -12.62 8.28 -7.81
N GLY A 52 -13.18 7.40 -8.64
CA GLY A 52 -13.56 7.73 -10.00
C GLY A 52 -14.67 8.75 -10.10
N ARG A 53 -15.70 8.61 -9.26
CA ARG A 53 -16.80 9.59 -9.19
C ARG A 53 -16.30 10.95 -8.73
N ALA A 54 -15.48 10.97 -7.68
CA ALA A 54 -14.85 12.20 -7.21
C ALA A 54 -13.97 12.83 -8.31
N TYR A 55 -13.18 12.03 -9.02
CA TYR A 55 -12.32 12.49 -10.11
C TYR A 55 -13.13 13.16 -11.23
N GLN A 56 -14.22 12.53 -11.67
CA GLN A 56 -15.08 13.12 -12.71
C GLN A 56 -15.69 14.45 -12.25
N GLN A 57 -16.27 14.51 -11.06
CA GLN A 57 -16.94 15.74 -10.62
C GLN A 57 -15.97 16.89 -10.38
N ILE A 58 -14.83 16.60 -9.74
CA ILE A 58 -13.88 17.64 -9.34
C ILE A 58 -13.05 18.10 -10.53
N LEU A 59 -12.50 17.18 -11.32
CA LEU A 59 -11.51 17.50 -12.34
C LEU A 59 -12.10 17.58 -13.75
N GLN A 60 -13.19 16.87 -14.06
CA GLN A 60 -13.82 16.95 -15.39
C GLN A 60 -14.99 17.93 -15.42
N GLU A 61 -15.83 17.94 -14.39
CA GLU A 61 -17.00 18.83 -14.32
C GLU A 61 -16.72 20.13 -13.56
N ALA A 62 -15.52 20.28 -12.97
CA ALA A 62 -15.11 21.44 -12.19
C ALA A 62 -16.11 21.81 -11.07
N ARG A 63 -16.80 20.82 -10.49
CA ARG A 63 -17.74 21.05 -9.38
C ARG A 63 -16.99 21.40 -8.11
N THR A 64 -17.53 22.36 -7.38
CA THR A 64 -17.03 22.81 -6.08
C THR A 64 -17.64 22.06 -4.90
N ASP A 65 -18.74 21.35 -5.13
CA ASP A 65 -19.43 20.59 -4.09
C ASP A 65 -18.90 19.16 -4.01
N ALA A 66 -18.71 18.67 -2.79
CA ALA A 66 -18.26 17.30 -2.55
C ALA A 66 -19.41 16.30 -2.74
N ASP A 67 -19.18 15.23 -3.51
CA ASP A 67 -20.13 14.12 -3.61
C ASP A 67 -19.96 13.16 -2.44
N ILE A 68 -20.91 13.26 -1.52
CA ILE A 68 -20.99 12.42 -0.33
C ILE A 68 -21.06 10.94 -0.70
N GLY A 69 -21.75 10.58 -1.79
CA GLY A 69 -21.86 9.20 -2.25
C GLY A 69 -20.52 8.63 -2.72
N ALA A 70 -19.74 9.43 -3.46
CA ALA A 70 -18.38 9.07 -3.87
C ALA A 70 -17.46 8.84 -2.65
N ILE A 71 -17.52 9.76 -1.67
CA ILE A 71 -16.75 9.68 -0.43
C ILE A 71 -17.13 8.43 0.37
N LEU A 72 -18.43 8.20 0.60
CA LEU A 72 -18.91 7.04 1.38
C LEU A 72 -18.49 5.72 0.73
N LEU A 73 -18.56 5.63 -0.61
CA LEU A 73 -18.14 4.44 -1.34
C LEU A 73 -16.62 4.19 -1.21
N ALA A 74 -15.81 5.24 -1.36
CA ALA A 74 -14.36 5.14 -1.18
C ALA A 74 -13.99 4.76 0.26
N VAL A 75 -14.63 5.38 1.26
CA VAL A 75 -14.42 5.09 2.68
C VAL A 75 -14.83 3.65 3.00
N ALA A 76 -15.95 3.15 2.47
CA ALA A 76 -16.35 1.75 2.64
C ALA A 76 -15.27 0.80 2.08
N GLY A 77 -14.72 1.09 0.89
CA GLY A 77 -13.60 0.35 0.32
C GLY A 77 -12.34 0.40 1.18
N LEU A 78 -11.98 1.58 1.71
CA LEU A 78 -10.83 1.74 2.62
C LEU A 78 -11.03 0.97 3.93
N VAL A 79 -12.25 0.94 4.49
CA VAL A 79 -12.58 0.14 5.68
C VAL A 79 -12.39 -1.35 5.40
N LEU A 80 -12.86 -1.86 4.26
CA LEU A 80 -12.59 -3.25 3.85
C LEU A 80 -11.09 -3.51 3.67
N LEU A 81 -10.35 -2.55 3.11
CA LEU A 81 -8.90 -2.66 2.97
C LEU A 81 -8.22 -2.69 4.35
N ILE A 82 -8.69 -1.88 5.32
CA ILE A 82 -8.23 -1.94 6.72
C ILE A 82 -8.47 -3.36 7.27
N VAL A 83 -9.64 -3.96 7.05
CA VAL A 83 -9.92 -5.34 7.47
C VAL A 83 -8.93 -6.32 6.84
N VAL A 84 -8.60 -6.18 5.55
CA VAL A 84 -7.59 -7.00 4.87
C VAL A 84 -6.23 -6.87 5.54
N VAL A 85 -5.74 -5.65 5.75
CA VAL A 85 -4.40 -5.46 6.32
C VAL A 85 -4.35 -5.83 7.81
N LEU A 86 -5.44 -5.60 8.55
CA LEU A 86 -5.58 -6.03 9.95
C LEU A 86 -5.81 -7.54 10.10
N SER A 87 -6.27 -8.26 9.07
CA SER A 87 -6.19 -9.73 9.06
C SER A 87 -4.73 -10.21 9.16
N GLY A 88 -3.82 -9.36 8.69
CA GLY A 88 -2.38 -9.37 8.91
C GLY A 88 -1.94 -9.33 10.38
N LEU A 89 -2.84 -9.09 11.33
CA LEU A 89 -2.58 -9.26 12.77
C LEU A 89 -2.71 -10.72 13.19
N LEU A 90 -3.60 -11.49 12.54
CA LEU A 90 -3.85 -12.90 12.82
C LEU A 90 -2.81 -13.78 12.11
N SER A 91 -2.60 -13.56 10.81
CA SER A 91 -1.64 -14.29 9.98
C SER A 91 -1.10 -13.40 8.86
N ALA A 92 0.15 -13.59 8.45
CA ALA A 92 0.74 -12.84 7.34
C ALA A 92 0.13 -13.25 5.99
N ALA A 93 -0.61 -14.37 5.95
CA ALA A 93 -1.17 -14.93 4.73
C ALA A 93 -2.15 -13.99 4.01
N GLY A 94 -3.01 -13.27 4.74
CA GLY A 94 -4.01 -12.38 4.11
C GLY A 94 -3.39 -11.27 3.27
N PRO A 95 -2.57 -10.37 3.86
CA PRO A 95 -1.90 -9.32 3.11
C PRO A 95 -0.93 -9.86 2.04
N LEU A 96 -0.33 -11.03 2.26
CA LEU A 96 0.54 -11.68 1.27
C LEU A 96 -0.26 -12.10 0.04
N VAL A 97 -1.34 -12.86 0.22
CA VAL A 97 -2.18 -13.33 -0.89
C VAL A 97 -2.84 -12.16 -1.62
N GLY A 98 -3.40 -11.20 -0.88
CA GLY A 98 -3.93 -9.97 -1.47
C GLY A 98 -2.86 -9.20 -2.26
N GLY A 99 -1.67 -9.04 -1.69
CA GLY A 99 -0.54 -8.38 -2.34
C GLY A 99 -0.07 -9.10 -3.60
N VAL A 100 0.05 -10.42 -3.59
CA VAL A 100 0.42 -11.22 -4.78
C VAL A 100 -0.61 -11.04 -5.88
N ILE A 101 -1.91 -11.17 -5.58
CA ILE A 101 -2.98 -11.05 -6.56
C ILE A 101 -2.99 -9.66 -7.18
N VAL A 102 -2.91 -8.61 -6.35
CA VAL A 102 -2.94 -7.22 -6.81
C VAL A 102 -1.68 -6.86 -7.59
N THR A 103 -0.50 -7.37 -7.19
CA THR A 103 0.76 -7.16 -7.92
C THR A 103 0.73 -7.86 -9.27
N ALA A 104 0.30 -9.13 -9.30
CA ALA A 104 0.19 -9.90 -10.54
C ALA A 104 -0.84 -9.28 -11.49
N ALA A 105 -1.99 -8.84 -10.98
CA ALA A 105 -2.99 -8.13 -11.76
C ALA A 105 -2.46 -6.80 -12.29
N GLY A 106 -1.83 -5.97 -11.44
CA GLY A 106 -1.23 -4.70 -11.85
C GLY A 106 -0.16 -4.88 -12.93
N LEU A 107 0.69 -5.90 -12.81
CA LEU A 107 1.69 -6.22 -13.82
C LEU A 107 1.03 -6.72 -15.12
N ALA A 108 0.05 -7.62 -15.03
CA ALA A 108 -0.67 -8.14 -16.19
C ALA A 108 -1.36 -7.01 -16.97
N PHE A 109 -2.04 -6.08 -16.28
CA PHE A 109 -2.68 -4.94 -16.94
C PHE A 109 -1.69 -3.94 -17.56
N LEU A 110 -0.50 -3.79 -16.98
CA LEU A 110 0.56 -2.97 -17.58
C LEU A 110 1.13 -3.60 -18.85
N LEU A 111 1.27 -4.93 -18.88
CA LEU A 111 1.79 -5.66 -20.02
C LEU A 111 0.75 -5.84 -21.13
N ASP A 112 -0.51 -6.04 -20.76
CA ASP A 112 -1.63 -6.21 -21.68
C ASP A 112 -2.81 -5.31 -21.28
N PRO A 113 -2.92 -4.10 -21.86
CA PRO A 113 -4.01 -3.19 -21.56
C PRO A 113 -5.37 -3.71 -22.04
N SER A 114 -5.44 -4.70 -22.94
CA SER A 114 -6.70 -5.29 -23.40
C SER A 114 -7.43 -6.03 -22.28
N LEU A 115 -6.70 -6.50 -21.27
CA LEU A 115 -7.26 -7.12 -20.06
C LEU A 115 -8.16 -6.14 -19.29
N VAL A 116 -7.90 -4.83 -19.35
CA VAL A 116 -8.74 -3.82 -18.70
C VAL A 116 -10.13 -3.80 -19.34
N GLU A 117 -10.20 -3.89 -20.67
CA GLU A 117 -11.48 -3.96 -21.38
C GLU A 117 -12.25 -5.24 -21.01
N GLN A 118 -11.56 -6.37 -20.92
CA GLN A 118 -12.16 -7.64 -20.50
C GLN A 118 -12.69 -7.56 -19.07
N ALA A 119 -11.89 -7.03 -18.14
CA ALA A 119 -12.28 -6.81 -16.75
C ALA A 119 -13.49 -5.87 -16.64
N SER A 120 -13.55 -4.83 -17.47
CA SER A 120 -14.69 -3.91 -17.50
C SER A 120 -16.00 -4.58 -17.94
N ARG A 121 -15.94 -5.51 -18.89
CA ARG A 121 -17.11 -6.29 -19.33
C ARG A 121 -17.57 -7.29 -18.27
N ALA A 122 -16.64 -7.81 -17.48
CA ALA A 122 -16.92 -8.76 -16.40
C ALA A 122 -17.52 -8.11 -15.13
N LEU A 123 -17.50 -6.79 -15.01
CA LEU A 123 -17.96 -6.04 -13.83
C LEU A 123 -19.22 -5.19 -14.15
N PRO A 124 -20.39 -5.80 -14.40
CA PRO A 124 -21.58 -5.09 -14.91
C PRO A 124 -22.20 -4.03 -13.98
N GLY A 125 -21.71 -3.86 -12.75
CA GLY A 125 -22.17 -2.83 -11.80
C GLY A 125 -21.27 -1.60 -11.67
N PHE A 126 -20.12 -1.56 -12.35
CA PHE A 126 -19.08 -0.55 -12.09
C PHE A 126 -19.40 0.85 -12.65
N GLY A 127 -20.37 0.93 -13.57
CA GLY A 127 -20.68 2.15 -14.32
C GLY A 127 -19.51 2.60 -15.21
N ARG A 128 -19.78 3.54 -16.13
CA ARG A 128 -18.77 4.06 -17.05
C ARG A 128 -17.59 4.70 -16.32
N THR A 129 -17.87 5.43 -15.25
CA THR A 129 -16.88 6.12 -14.41
C THR A 129 -15.91 5.17 -13.73
N GLY A 130 -16.42 4.07 -13.17
CA GLY A 130 -15.60 3.06 -12.51
C GLY A 130 -14.64 2.39 -13.49
N VAL A 131 -15.10 2.10 -14.72
CA VAL A 131 -14.26 1.51 -15.77
C VAL A 131 -13.13 2.45 -16.19
N ILE A 132 -13.42 3.73 -16.40
CA ILE A 132 -12.39 4.74 -16.73
C ILE A 132 -11.34 4.80 -15.63
N THR A 133 -11.78 4.78 -14.37
CA THR A 133 -10.87 4.91 -13.23
C THR A 133 -10.08 3.63 -12.97
N LEU A 134 -10.68 2.47 -13.20
CA LEU A 134 -9.98 1.20 -13.21
C LEU A 134 -8.88 1.19 -14.27
N SER A 135 -9.20 1.65 -15.49
CA SER A 135 -8.21 1.81 -16.55
C SER A 135 -7.09 2.75 -16.15
N LEU A 136 -7.42 3.90 -15.54
CA LEU A 136 -6.42 4.82 -15.00
C LEU A 136 -5.51 4.13 -13.99
N TRP A 137 -6.05 3.45 -12.98
CA TRP A 137 -5.25 2.74 -11.97
C TRP A 137 -4.33 1.65 -12.56
N CYS A 138 -4.84 0.93 -13.56
CA CYS A 138 -4.14 -0.14 -14.22
C CYS A 138 -3.02 0.38 -15.13
N GLN A 139 -3.33 1.28 -16.07
CA GLN A 139 -2.39 1.80 -17.06
C GLN A 139 -1.33 2.72 -16.45
N SER A 140 -1.68 3.40 -15.36
CA SER A 140 -0.75 4.27 -14.62
C SER A 140 0.13 3.51 -13.63
N GLY A 141 -0.11 2.19 -13.46
CA GLY A 141 0.68 1.32 -12.59
C GLY A 141 0.46 1.55 -11.08
N LEU A 142 -0.55 2.32 -10.70
CA LEU A 142 -0.92 2.54 -9.30
C LEU A 142 -1.40 1.24 -8.63
N LEU A 143 -2.10 0.38 -9.37
CA LEU A 143 -2.50 -0.93 -8.85
C LEU A 143 -1.28 -1.78 -8.48
N LEU A 144 -0.23 -1.76 -9.31
CA LEU A 144 1.04 -2.43 -9.03
C LEU A 144 1.69 -1.87 -7.74
N ALA A 145 1.70 -0.55 -7.56
CA ALA A 145 2.25 0.07 -6.35
C ALA A 145 1.51 -0.37 -5.07
N VAL A 146 0.17 -0.44 -5.10
CA VAL A 146 -0.61 -0.97 -3.96
C VAL A 146 -0.26 -2.44 -3.71
N GLY A 147 -0.17 -3.26 -4.75
CA GLY A 147 0.22 -4.67 -4.64
C GLY A 147 1.60 -4.86 -4.00
N VAL A 148 2.61 -4.12 -4.48
CA VAL A 148 3.98 -4.18 -3.96
C VAL A 148 4.05 -3.74 -2.50
N THR A 149 3.32 -2.69 -2.12
CA THR A 149 3.28 -2.25 -0.70
C THR A 149 2.59 -3.27 0.22
N LEU A 150 1.53 -3.94 -0.25
CA LEU A 150 0.90 -5.06 0.47
C LEU A 150 1.86 -6.25 0.60
N LEU A 151 2.59 -6.61 -0.46
CA LEU A 151 3.57 -7.70 -0.40
C LEU A 151 4.71 -7.38 0.57
N ALA A 152 5.25 -6.15 0.48
CA ALA A 152 6.26 -5.64 1.38
C ALA A 152 5.77 -5.62 2.84
N SER A 153 4.47 -5.35 3.07
CA SER A 153 3.88 -5.40 4.41
C SER A 153 3.97 -6.79 5.05
N ALA A 154 3.68 -7.83 4.27
CA ALA A 154 3.73 -9.21 4.74
C ALA A 154 5.18 -9.62 5.05
N LEU A 155 6.12 -9.23 4.18
CA LEU A 155 7.56 -9.46 4.38
C LEU A 155 8.08 -8.73 5.62
N ALA A 156 7.69 -7.47 5.82
CA ALA A 156 8.07 -6.67 6.99
C ALA A 156 7.71 -7.38 8.29
N ARG A 157 6.52 -8.01 8.35
CA ARG A 157 6.09 -8.78 9.52
C ARG A 157 6.97 -9.99 9.78
N VAL A 158 7.36 -10.73 8.73
CA VAL A 158 8.25 -11.90 8.84
C VAL A 158 9.64 -11.49 9.31
N ILE A 159 10.15 -10.35 8.86
CA ILE A 159 11.43 -9.80 9.31
C ILE A 159 11.32 -9.36 10.79
N ALA A 160 10.23 -8.65 11.13
CA ALA A 160 9.99 -8.15 12.49
C ALA A 160 9.90 -9.27 13.54
N SER A 161 9.37 -10.44 13.18
CA SER A 161 9.29 -11.59 14.10
C SER A 161 10.63 -12.27 14.32
N ARG A 162 11.57 -12.15 13.37
CA ARG A 162 12.93 -12.71 13.47
C ARG A 162 13.91 -11.75 14.13
N SER A 163 13.69 -10.44 14.01
CA SER A 163 14.54 -9.43 14.64
C SER A 163 14.28 -9.38 16.16
N GLY A 164 15.03 -10.18 16.93
CA GLY A 164 15.07 -10.10 18.39
C GLY A 164 15.44 -8.68 18.83
N ALA A 165 14.48 -7.96 19.40
CA ALA A 165 14.64 -6.53 19.64
C ALA A 165 15.52 -6.24 20.87
N ALA A 166 16.71 -5.68 20.67
CA ALA A 166 17.44 -5.00 21.75
C ALA A 166 18.28 -3.80 21.27
N ARG A 167 17.99 -2.63 21.89
CA ARG A 167 18.95 -1.74 22.59
C ARG A 167 19.11 -0.25 22.22
N SER A 168 18.37 0.33 21.28
CA SER A 168 18.22 1.82 21.27
C SER A 168 16.92 2.29 20.61
N ARG A 169 15.91 2.64 21.43
CA ARG A 169 14.55 2.98 20.94
C ARG A 169 14.42 4.41 20.43
N GLY A 170 15.16 5.37 20.99
CA GLY A 170 15.00 6.81 20.68
C GLY A 170 15.57 7.20 19.32
N VAL A 171 16.90 7.14 19.17
CA VAL A 171 17.60 7.58 17.95
C VAL A 171 17.14 6.81 16.71
N ARG A 172 16.95 5.49 16.82
CA ARG A 172 16.44 4.68 15.69
C ARG A 172 15.02 5.04 15.29
N ALA A 173 14.17 5.44 16.23
CA ALA A 173 12.81 5.87 15.90
C ALA A 173 12.83 7.20 15.13
N VAL A 174 13.64 8.18 15.57
CA VAL A 174 13.78 9.47 14.88
C VAL A 174 14.37 9.29 13.48
N VAL A 175 15.47 8.55 13.35
CA VAL A 175 16.08 8.24 12.04
C VAL A 175 15.08 7.52 11.15
N SER A 176 14.34 6.54 11.68
CA SER A 176 13.31 5.83 10.92
C SER A 176 12.15 6.75 10.49
N ILE A 177 11.75 7.73 11.31
CA ILE A 177 10.73 8.72 10.93
C ILE A 177 11.26 9.57 9.78
N ILE A 178 12.47 10.12 9.89
CA ILE A 178 13.07 10.96 8.84
C ILE A 178 13.17 10.17 7.54
N VAL A 179 13.74 8.96 7.60
CA VAL A 179 13.89 8.09 6.43
C VAL A 179 12.54 7.77 5.82
N ALA A 180 11.56 7.41 6.64
CA ALA A 180 10.24 7.08 6.12
C ALA A 180 9.53 8.31 5.53
N VAL A 181 9.64 9.50 6.11
CA VAL A 181 9.05 10.73 5.53
C VAL A 181 9.69 11.02 4.18
N VAL A 182 11.03 11.08 4.12
CA VAL A 182 11.77 11.38 2.89
C VAL A 182 11.50 10.32 1.82
N ALA A 183 11.53 9.04 2.19
CA ALA A 183 11.28 7.94 1.25
C ALA A 183 9.80 7.90 0.80
N THR A 184 8.83 8.18 1.67
CA THR A 184 7.42 8.25 1.24
C THR A 184 7.20 9.42 0.28
N MET A 185 7.73 10.60 0.58
CA MET A 185 7.61 11.75 -0.30
C MET A 185 8.30 11.50 -1.65
N GLY A 186 9.53 10.98 -1.63
CA GLY A 186 10.26 10.63 -2.85
C GLY A 186 9.58 9.51 -3.64
N GLY A 187 9.10 8.47 -2.98
CA GLY A 187 8.39 7.34 -3.60
C GLY A 187 7.06 7.77 -4.24
N LEU A 188 6.28 8.61 -3.55
CA LEU A 188 5.05 9.19 -4.12
C LEU A 188 5.35 10.13 -5.29
N ALA A 189 6.39 10.95 -5.22
CA ALA A 189 6.79 11.83 -6.32
C ALA A 189 7.20 11.01 -7.56
N LEU A 190 8.03 9.97 -7.38
CA LEU A 190 8.40 9.06 -8.46
C LEU A 190 7.19 8.35 -9.05
N LEU A 191 6.26 7.90 -8.22
CA LEU A 191 5.01 7.30 -8.72
C LEU A 191 4.16 8.30 -9.50
N VAL A 192 3.97 9.52 -9.01
CA VAL A 192 3.20 10.55 -9.72
C VAL A 192 3.84 10.88 -11.07
N VAL A 193 5.16 11.07 -11.12
CA VAL A 193 5.89 11.36 -12.37
C VAL A 193 5.86 10.17 -13.33
N GLY A 194 6.19 8.97 -12.86
CA GLY A 194 6.20 7.77 -13.70
C GLY A 194 4.81 7.40 -14.21
N SER A 195 3.78 7.50 -13.36
CA SER A 195 2.39 7.19 -13.71
C SER A 195 1.81 8.17 -14.74
N THR A 196 2.08 9.47 -14.60
CA THR A 196 1.65 10.49 -15.58
C THR A 196 2.37 10.35 -16.91
N ALA A 197 3.67 10.07 -16.89
CA ALA A 197 4.45 9.85 -18.11
C ALA A 197 3.98 8.58 -18.86
N LEU A 198 3.67 7.50 -18.12
CA LEU A 198 3.07 6.29 -18.69
C LEU A 198 1.71 6.58 -19.34
N LEU A 199 0.80 7.28 -18.64
CA LEU A 199 -0.51 7.63 -19.21
C LEU A 199 -0.38 8.48 -20.47
N ARG A 200 0.57 9.41 -20.50
CA ARG A 200 0.85 10.21 -21.70
C ARG A 200 1.35 9.36 -22.85
N SER A 201 2.30 8.46 -22.60
CA SER A 201 2.81 7.54 -23.62
C SER A 201 1.73 6.62 -24.17
N ALA A 202 0.84 6.13 -23.30
CA ALA A 202 -0.29 5.29 -23.71
C ALA A 202 -1.26 6.06 -24.63
N GLY A 203 -1.52 7.34 -24.32
CA GLY A 203 -2.35 8.23 -25.14
C GLY A 203 -1.72 8.62 -26.47
N SER A 204 -0.41 8.87 -26.51
CA SER A 204 0.28 9.32 -27.74
C SER A 204 0.57 8.19 -28.74
N TYR A 205 0.85 6.97 -28.25
CA TYR A 205 1.29 5.85 -29.10
C TYR A 205 0.21 4.78 -29.34
N GLY A 206 -1.04 5.04 -28.94
CA GLY A 206 -2.13 4.07 -29.11
C GLY A 206 -1.85 2.72 -28.43
N ALA A 207 -1.22 2.77 -27.25
CA ALA A 207 -0.88 1.62 -26.40
C ALA A 207 0.09 0.55 -26.97
N ARG A 208 0.82 0.81 -28.07
CA ARG A 208 1.68 -0.24 -28.69
C ARG A 208 3.11 -0.36 -28.16
N SER A 209 3.63 0.64 -27.45
CA SER A 209 4.98 0.58 -26.87
C SER A 209 5.01 1.16 -25.47
N LEU A 210 5.42 0.35 -24.49
CA LEU A 210 5.68 0.79 -23.13
C LEU A 210 6.92 1.67 -23.10
N ASP A 211 6.75 2.91 -22.66
CA ASP A 211 7.88 3.82 -22.46
C ASP A 211 8.74 3.33 -21.30
N THR A 212 9.86 2.70 -21.64
CA THR A 212 10.77 2.04 -20.69
C THR A 212 11.28 2.98 -19.59
N PRO A 213 11.73 4.22 -19.86
CA PRO A 213 12.14 5.13 -18.78
C PRO A 213 11.00 5.45 -17.81
N SER A 214 9.78 5.71 -18.29
CA SER A 214 8.61 5.97 -17.43
C SER A 214 8.26 4.76 -16.56
N LEU A 215 8.35 3.55 -17.13
CA LEU A 215 8.19 2.29 -16.39
C LEU A 215 9.25 2.16 -15.28
N LEU A 216 10.52 2.45 -15.58
CA LEU A 216 11.60 2.38 -14.59
C LEU A 216 11.41 3.38 -13.44
N ILE A 217 10.95 4.59 -13.73
CA ILE A 217 10.62 5.61 -12.72
C ILE A 217 9.48 5.12 -11.82
N LEU A 218 8.41 4.58 -12.42
CA LEU A 218 7.28 4.01 -11.69
C LEU A 218 7.75 2.86 -10.78
N LEU A 219 8.51 1.90 -11.32
CA LEU A 219 9.04 0.76 -10.56
C LEU A 219 9.97 1.22 -9.42
N GLY A 220 10.78 2.25 -9.66
CA GLY A 220 11.58 2.91 -8.62
C GLY A 220 10.69 3.44 -7.49
N GLY A 221 9.59 4.13 -7.81
CA GLY A 221 8.60 4.59 -6.84
C GLY A 221 7.95 3.44 -6.06
N CYS A 222 7.54 2.36 -6.73
CA CYS A 222 7.00 1.14 -6.10
C CYS A 222 8.00 0.53 -5.11
N LEU A 223 9.27 0.41 -5.50
CA LEU A 223 10.33 -0.16 -4.67
C LEU A 223 10.61 0.72 -3.45
N VAL A 224 10.66 2.05 -3.62
CA VAL A 224 10.85 2.98 -2.50
C VAL A 224 9.70 2.87 -1.51
N LEU A 225 8.43 2.85 -1.97
CA LEU A 225 7.29 2.67 -1.06
C LEU A 225 7.25 1.28 -0.41
N GLY A 226 7.64 0.23 -1.13
CA GLY A 226 7.84 -1.09 -0.55
C GLY A 226 8.92 -1.08 0.54
N GLY A 227 10.02 -0.37 0.31
CA GLY A 227 11.09 -0.12 1.29
C GLY A 227 10.58 0.61 2.53
N VAL A 228 9.73 1.63 2.37
CA VAL A 228 9.05 2.30 3.49
C VAL A 228 8.25 1.29 4.31
N ALA A 229 7.45 0.43 3.68
CA ALA A 229 6.71 -0.61 4.38
C ALA A 229 7.66 -1.57 5.15
N LEU A 230 8.79 -1.96 4.55
CA LEU A 230 9.81 -2.78 5.20
C LEU A 230 10.45 -2.10 6.41
N THR A 231 10.56 -0.76 6.44
CA THR A 231 11.09 -0.04 7.61
C THR A 231 10.24 -0.23 8.87
N ALA A 232 8.95 -0.60 8.74
CA ALA A 232 8.08 -0.94 9.87
C ALA A 232 8.63 -2.11 10.72
N ALA A 233 9.42 -2.99 10.10
CA ALA A 233 10.09 -4.11 10.77
C ALA A 233 11.09 -3.61 11.83
N TRP A 234 11.63 -2.40 11.66
CA TRP A 234 12.59 -1.75 12.54
C TRP A 234 11.89 -0.83 13.53
N SER A 235 10.97 0.01 13.04
CA SER A 235 10.16 0.94 13.82
C SER A 235 8.75 1.05 13.26
N SER A 236 7.75 0.54 13.98
CA SER A 236 6.35 0.72 13.59
C SER A 236 5.83 2.14 13.82
N VAL A 237 6.51 2.93 14.65
CA VAL A 237 6.01 4.26 15.02
C VAL A 237 6.10 5.20 13.82
N GLY A 238 7.24 5.23 13.12
CA GLY A 238 7.41 6.10 11.96
C GLY A 238 6.45 5.75 10.83
N THR A 239 6.33 4.47 10.50
CA THR A 239 5.41 4.01 9.44
C THR A 239 3.95 4.20 9.81
N ALA A 240 3.57 4.08 11.10
CA ALA A 240 2.22 4.41 11.56
C ALA A 240 1.92 5.91 11.40
N ILE A 241 2.82 6.79 11.86
CA ILE A 241 2.64 8.24 11.76
C ILE A 241 2.47 8.66 10.30
N ILE A 242 3.38 8.21 9.44
CA ILE A 242 3.34 8.55 8.01
C ILE A 242 2.13 7.93 7.34
N GLY A 243 1.80 6.67 7.64
CA GLY A 243 0.61 6.02 7.11
C GLY A 243 -0.66 6.80 7.47
N THR A 244 -0.77 7.32 8.70
CA THR A 244 -1.87 8.18 9.13
C THR A 244 -1.89 9.50 8.38
N ILE A 245 -0.75 10.19 8.23
CA ILE A 245 -0.66 11.45 7.47
C ILE A 245 -1.08 11.23 6.01
N VAL A 246 -0.57 10.17 5.38
CA VAL A 246 -0.89 9.78 3.99
C VAL A 246 -2.36 9.42 3.84
N LEU A 247 -2.93 8.67 4.79
CA LEU A 247 -4.36 8.34 4.80
C LEU A 247 -5.22 9.60 4.89
N LEU A 248 -4.92 10.49 5.84
CA LEU A 248 -5.65 11.74 6.01
C LEU A 248 -5.53 12.64 4.79
N ALA A 249 -4.34 12.77 4.20
CA ALA A 249 -4.13 13.51 2.96
C ALA A 249 -4.93 12.90 1.79
N GLY A 250 -4.95 11.58 1.67
CA GLY A 250 -5.72 10.87 0.65
C GLY A 250 -7.24 11.04 0.82
N LEU A 251 -7.74 10.97 2.06
CA LEU A 251 -9.15 11.23 2.37
C LEU A 251 -9.53 12.70 2.11
N ALA A 252 -8.65 13.63 2.46
CA ALA A 252 -8.83 15.05 2.18
C ALA A 252 -8.83 15.32 0.66
N GLY A 253 -8.13 14.51 -0.14
CA GLY A 253 -8.09 14.59 -1.61
C GLY A 253 -9.43 14.42 -2.32
N PHE A 254 -10.44 13.88 -1.63
CA PHE A 254 -11.83 13.83 -2.11
C PHE A 254 -12.55 15.19 -1.99
N LEU A 255 -11.98 16.17 -1.30
CA LEU A 255 -12.51 17.52 -1.21
C LEU A 255 -11.96 18.37 -2.38
N PRO A 256 -12.83 19.07 -3.15
CA PRO A 256 -12.41 19.89 -4.29
C PRO A 256 -11.36 20.96 -3.94
N ALA A 257 -11.45 21.54 -2.74
CA ALA A 257 -10.49 22.55 -2.28
C ALA A 257 -9.08 21.99 -2.12
N VAL A 258 -8.95 20.75 -1.64
CA VAL A 258 -7.66 20.11 -1.35
C VAL A 258 -6.98 19.66 -2.63
N SER A 259 -7.73 19.06 -3.56
CA SER A 259 -7.19 18.67 -4.87
C SER A 259 -6.74 19.89 -5.68
N THR A 260 -7.51 20.99 -5.64
CA THR A 260 -7.13 22.27 -6.25
C THR A 260 -5.89 22.87 -5.59
N ALA A 261 -5.80 22.83 -4.27
CA ALA A 261 -4.62 23.30 -3.54
C ALA A 261 -3.37 22.48 -3.88
N ALA A 262 -3.51 21.15 -3.96
CA ALA A 262 -2.42 20.26 -4.35
C ALA A 262 -1.93 20.55 -5.77
N PHE A 263 -2.86 20.76 -6.72
CA PHE A 263 -2.52 21.19 -8.07
C PHE A 263 -1.73 22.50 -8.06
N ARG A 264 -2.23 23.54 -7.37
CA ARG A 264 -1.57 24.85 -7.28
C ARG A 264 -0.19 24.80 -6.63
N ALA A 265 0.01 23.91 -5.65
CA ALA A 265 1.29 23.76 -4.98
C ALA A 265 2.37 23.15 -5.90
N VAL A 266 1.98 22.27 -6.83
CA VAL A 266 2.90 21.55 -7.72
C VAL A 266 3.02 22.21 -9.11
N ALA A 267 2.00 22.96 -9.55
CA ALA A 267 1.95 23.60 -10.86
C ALA A 267 3.18 24.46 -11.21
N PRO A 268 3.81 25.21 -10.28
CA PRO A 268 5.03 25.96 -10.57
C PRO A 268 6.23 25.09 -10.97
N LEU A 269 6.24 23.81 -10.57
CA LEU A 269 7.32 22.87 -10.89
C LEU A 269 7.06 22.18 -12.24
N SER A 270 5.82 21.70 -12.45
CA SER A 270 5.38 21.06 -13.68
C SER A 270 3.86 20.94 -13.70
N SER A 271 3.22 21.40 -14.77
CA SER A 271 1.77 21.24 -14.99
C SER A 271 1.34 19.78 -15.01
N ASP A 272 2.21 18.91 -15.53
CA ASP A 272 1.95 17.49 -15.66
C ASP A 272 2.03 16.77 -14.32
N ALA A 273 3.06 17.08 -13.53
CA ALA A 273 3.19 16.57 -12.18
C ALA A 273 2.04 17.06 -11.29
N ALA A 274 1.58 18.29 -11.50
CA ALA A 274 0.43 18.85 -10.79
C ALA A 274 -0.87 18.12 -11.11
N GLY A 275 -1.14 17.87 -12.40
CA GLY A 275 -2.29 17.08 -12.84
C GLY A 275 -2.22 15.64 -12.32
N GLY A 276 -1.04 15.04 -12.31
CA GLY A 276 -0.81 13.73 -11.71
C GLY A 276 -1.09 13.71 -10.22
N ALA A 277 -0.51 14.65 -9.47
CA ALA A 277 -0.67 14.73 -8.03
C ALA A 277 -2.13 14.92 -7.62
N SER A 278 -2.86 15.84 -8.28
CA SER A 278 -4.28 16.04 -8.02
C SER A 278 -5.10 14.80 -8.37
N SER A 279 -4.82 14.15 -9.49
CA SER A 279 -5.52 12.94 -9.92
C SER A 279 -5.32 11.80 -8.92
N VAL A 280 -4.07 11.53 -8.52
CA VAL A 280 -3.69 10.44 -7.62
C VAL A 280 -4.31 10.61 -6.22
N LEU A 281 -4.45 11.86 -5.75
CA LEU A 281 -5.20 12.18 -4.53
C LEU A 281 -6.69 11.89 -4.68
N THR A 282 -7.32 12.44 -5.72
CA THR A 282 -8.77 12.38 -5.90
C THR A 282 -9.28 10.97 -6.21
N ILE A 283 -8.50 10.14 -6.92
CA ILE A 283 -8.87 8.74 -7.21
C ILE A 283 -8.69 7.79 -6.02
N GLY A 284 -8.28 8.30 -4.85
CA GLY A 284 -8.18 7.51 -3.61
C GLY A 284 -6.93 6.62 -3.48
N PHE A 285 -5.96 6.72 -4.40
CA PHE A 285 -4.73 5.91 -4.34
C PHE A 285 -3.91 6.23 -3.09
N VAL A 286 -3.71 7.52 -2.80
CA VAL A 286 -2.93 7.96 -1.63
C VAL A 286 -3.56 7.41 -0.34
N ALA A 287 -4.89 7.41 -0.24
CA ALA A 287 -5.58 6.85 0.92
C ALA A 287 -5.35 5.34 1.06
N ALA A 288 -5.38 4.59 -0.05
CA ALA A 288 -5.09 3.16 -0.04
C ALA A 288 -3.67 2.85 0.46
N ILE A 289 -2.65 3.61 0.01
CA ILE A 289 -1.28 3.50 0.51
C ILE A 289 -1.19 3.83 2.01
N GLY A 290 -1.91 4.85 2.47
CA GLY A 290 -1.99 5.18 3.90
C GLY A 290 -2.50 4.01 4.74
N VAL A 291 -3.59 3.37 4.30
CA VAL A 291 -4.14 2.16 4.93
C VAL A 291 -3.13 1.02 4.98
N THR A 292 -2.43 0.75 3.86
CA THR A 292 -1.44 -0.34 3.83
C THR A 292 -0.32 -0.08 4.83
N LEU A 293 0.24 1.13 4.87
CA LEU A 293 1.29 1.54 5.81
C LEU A 293 0.87 1.41 7.28
N ILE A 294 -0.34 1.85 7.64
CA ILE A 294 -0.88 1.72 9.01
C ILE A 294 -0.98 0.24 9.40
N GLY A 295 -1.52 -0.61 8.53
CA GLY A 295 -1.68 -2.02 8.84
C GLY A 295 -0.33 -2.77 8.90
N VAL A 296 0.67 -2.37 8.11
CA VAL A 296 2.06 -2.88 8.28
C VAL A 296 2.59 -2.53 9.67
N ALA A 297 2.42 -1.28 10.09
CA ALA A 297 2.89 -0.82 11.38
C ALA A 297 2.23 -1.59 12.54
N ALA A 298 0.91 -1.76 12.48
CA ALA A 298 0.14 -2.51 13.48
C ALA A 298 0.57 -3.98 13.55
N SER A 299 0.74 -4.64 12.39
CA SER A 299 1.15 -6.04 12.32
C SER A 299 2.57 -6.29 12.82
N CYS A 300 3.52 -5.40 12.47
CA CYS A 300 4.88 -5.47 13.00
C CYS A 300 4.92 -5.20 14.52
N ALA A 301 4.13 -4.25 15.01
CA ALA A 301 4.03 -3.97 16.45
C ALA A 301 3.50 -5.19 17.23
N ARG A 302 2.46 -5.86 16.72
CA ARG A 302 1.92 -7.08 17.33
C ARG A 302 2.91 -8.24 17.28
N ALA A 303 3.58 -8.45 16.14
CA ALA A 303 4.58 -9.50 15.98
C ALA A 303 5.72 -9.38 17.02
N ARG A 304 6.20 -8.15 17.28
CA ARG A 304 7.22 -7.90 18.31
C ARG A 304 6.73 -8.13 19.73
N ARG A 305 5.45 -7.89 20.02
CA ARG A 305 4.87 -8.15 21.35
C ARG A 305 4.74 -9.64 21.63
N ALA A 306 4.49 -10.46 20.62
CA ALA A 306 4.34 -11.91 20.78
C ALA A 306 5.65 -12.66 21.09
N VAL A 307 6.81 -12.02 20.85
CA VAL A 307 8.15 -12.60 21.11
C VAL A 307 8.63 -12.29 22.53
N ARG A 308 8.02 -11.31 23.21
CA ARG A 308 8.34 -10.96 24.60
C ARG A 308 7.52 -11.78 25.57
#